data_AF-A0A955G8X8-F1
#
_entry.id   AF-A0A955G8X8-F1
#
_cell.length_a   1.000
_cell.length_b   1.000
_cell.length_c   1.000
_cell.angle_alpha   90.00
_cell.angle_beta   90.00
_cell.angle_gamma   90.00
#
_symmetry.space_group_name_H-M   'P 1'
#
loop_
_entity.id
_entity.type
_entity.pdbx_description
1 polymer ?
#
loop_
_entity_poly.entity_id
_entity_poly.type
_entity_poly.pdbx_seq_one_letter_code
_entity_poly.pdbx_strand_id
1 'polypeptide(L)'
;DAIKWAKEGKQPYKEELLNDLKRSGTTVANDLSADEMGTIATGDAALDEVSFYTNGDFTDLCRGPHVENTSKAGAFKLMRVAGAYWRGNEKNPQMQRLYGVAFTTQEELDQYLENLEQARLRDHRKLGKELDLFTTSTLIGAGLPLFTPRGTILRDKLNDLAQSYRQ
;
A
#
# COMPACT_ATOMS: atom_id res chain seq x y z
N ASP A 1 21.91 -19.88 1.88
CA ASP A 1 21.83 -19.81 0.40
C ASP A 1 20.93 -18.70 -0.13
N ALA A 2 19.71 -18.54 0.36
CA ALA A 2 18.80 -17.45 -0.07
C ALA A 2 19.43 -16.04 -0.03
N ILE A 3 20.16 -15.72 1.05
CA ILE A 3 20.85 -14.42 1.19
C ILE A 3 21.93 -14.24 0.11
N LYS A 4 22.63 -15.32 -0.26
CA LYS A 4 23.64 -15.30 -1.33
C LYS A 4 22.99 -15.05 -2.69
N TRP A 5 21.86 -15.68 -2.98
CA TRP A 5 21.06 -15.41 -4.19
C TRP A 5 20.66 -13.94 -4.30
N ALA A 6 20.20 -13.32 -3.20
CA ALA A 6 19.83 -11.89 -3.20
C ALA A 6 21.05 -10.97 -3.46
N LYS A 7 22.23 -11.31 -2.91
CA LYS A 7 23.49 -10.60 -3.15
C LYS A 7 23.94 -10.68 -4.61
N GLU A 8 23.94 -11.88 -5.18
CA GLU A 8 24.32 -12.12 -6.58
C GLU A 8 23.37 -11.41 -7.54
N GLY A 9 22.07 -11.40 -7.22
CA GLY A 9 21.04 -10.67 -7.97
C GLY A 9 21.05 -9.15 -7.78
N LYS A 10 21.93 -8.60 -6.93
CA LYS A 10 21.97 -7.17 -6.54
C LYS A 10 20.61 -6.67 -6.04
N GLN A 11 19.94 -7.46 -5.20
CA GLN A 11 18.62 -7.17 -4.64
C GLN A 11 18.73 -6.78 -3.15
N PRO A 12 19.13 -5.54 -2.82
CA PRO A 12 19.45 -5.13 -1.44
C PRO A 12 18.25 -5.26 -0.49
N TYR A 13 17.06 -4.91 -0.96
CA TYR A 13 15.84 -4.99 -0.14
C TYR A 13 15.45 -6.45 0.19
N LYS A 14 15.72 -7.41 -0.70
CA LYS A 14 15.45 -8.82 -0.42
C LYS A 14 16.51 -9.42 0.50
N GLU A 15 17.75 -8.95 0.42
CA GLU A 15 18.77 -9.28 1.41
C GLU A 15 18.35 -8.83 2.82
N GLU A 16 17.89 -7.59 2.97
CA GLU A 16 17.37 -7.09 4.25
C GLU A 16 16.21 -7.95 4.77
N LEU A 17 15.24 -8.29 3.92
CA LEU A 17 14.11 -9.12 4.31
C LEU A 17 14.54 -10.53 4.75
N LEU A 18 15.52 -11.12 4.08
CA LEU A 18 16.02 -12.45 4.43
C LEU A 18 16.81 -12.43 5.75
N ASN A 19 17.54 -11.34 6.02
CA ASN A 19 18.20 -11.15 7.30
C ASN A 19 17.17 -10.99 8.44
N ASP A 20 16.10 -10.24 8.20
CA ASP A 20 15.01 -10.09 9.18
C ASP A 20 14.30 -11.43 9.42
N LEU A 21 13.94 -12.16 8.36
CA LEU A 21 13.33 -13.49 8.47
C LEU A 21 14.20 -14.46 9.26
N LYS A 22 15.51 -14.44 9.01
CA LYS A 22 16.46 -15.26 9.76
C LYS A 22 16.48 -14.89 11.25
N ARG A 23 16.35 -13.61 11.60
CA ARG A 23 16.43 -13.12 12.99
C ARG A 23 15.14 -13.29 13.77
N SER A 24 14.04 -12.77 13.24
CA SER A 24 12.78 -12.59 13.95
C SER A 24 11.65 -13.47 13.43
N GLY A 25 11.86 -14.15 12.29
CA GLY A 25 10.83 -14.95 11.64
C GLY A 25 9.72 -14.12 10.98
N THR A 26 9.82 -12.78 10.97
CA THR A 26 8.80 -11.88 10.39
C THR A 26 9.43 -10.78 9.54
N THR A 27 8.69 -10.32 8.54
CA THR A 27 9.03 -9.17 7.69
C THR A 27 8.18 -7.93 8.00
N VAL A 28 7.27 -8.03 8.97
CA VAL A 28 6.37 -6.94 9.35
C VAL A 28 7.17 -5.86 10.08
N ALA A 29 7.27 -4.68 9.48
CA ALA A 29 8.10 -3.59 10.00
C ALA A 29 7.72 -3.17 11.44
N ASN A 30 6.46 -3.30 11.85
CA ASN A 30 6.00 -2.95 13.19
C ASN A 30 6.43 -3.94 14.28
N ASP A 31 6.75 -5.18 13.90
CA ASP A 31 7.11 -6.26 14.82
C ASP A 31 8.64 -6.39 14.96
N LEU A 32 9.39 -5.54 14.26
CA LEU A 32 10.85 -5.53 14.23
C LEU A 32 11.38 -4.35 15.05
N SER A 33 12.46 -4.59 15.81
CA SER A 33 13.21 -3.50 16.44
C SER A 33 13.83 -2.60 15.37
N ALA A 34 13.58 -1.28 15.47
CA ALA A 34 14.05 -0.30 14.51
C ALA A 34 15.58 -0.26 14.37
N ASP A 35 16.31 -0.59 15.43
CA ASP A 35 17.79 -0.61 15.45
C ASP A 35 18.37 -1.87 14.79
N GLU A 36 17.57 -2.92 14.65
CA GLU A 36 18.00 -4.25 14.20
C GLU A 36 17.54 -4.59 12.78
N MET A 37 16.58 -3.84 12.29
CA MET A 37 15.92 -3.97 11.00
C MET A 37 16.90 -3.92 9.83
N GLY A 38 16.95 -5.00 9.02
CA GLY A 38 17.81 -5.11 7.84
C GLY A 38 19.29 -5.37 8.15
N THR A 39 19.68 -5.51 9.41
CA THR A 39 21.07 -5.79 9.80
C THR A 39 21.40 -7.27 9.69
N ILE A 40 22.67 -7.62 9.44
CA ILE A 40 23.11 -9.00 9.23
C ILE A 40 22.77 -9.85 10.46
N ALA A 41 21.99 -10.93 10.27
CA ALA A 41 21.63 -11.84 11.35
C ALA A 41 22.80 -12.77 11.71
N THR A 42 23.39 -12.55 12.89
CA THR A 42 24.43 -13.39 13.50
C THR A 42 23.83 -14.18 14.67
N GLY A 43 23.53 -15.47 14.46
CA GLY A 43 22.93 -16.33 15.49
C GLY A 43 22.08 -17.47 14.91
N ASP A 44 21.42 -18.21 15.80
CA ASP A 44 20.43 -19.24 15.46
C ASP A 44 19.25 -18.63 14.70
N ALA A 45 18.78 -19.32 13.66
CA ALA A 45 17.73 -18.80 12.81
C ALA A 45 16.35 -19.06 13.43
N ALA A 46 15.50 -18.03 13.48
CA ALA A 46 14.09 -18.18 13.82
C ALA A 46 13.30 -18.90 12.70
N LEU A 47 13.80 -18.84 11.47
CA LEU A 47 13.25 -19.51 10.30
C LEU A 47 14.39 -20.06 9.43
N ASP A 48 14.45 -21.39 9.31
CA ASP A 48 15.51 -22.08 8.55
C ASP A 48 15.23 -22.18 7.04
N GLU A 49 13.95 -22.20 6.66
CA GLU A 49 13.52 -22.42 5.28
C GLU A 49 12.72 -21.24 4.72
N VAL A 50 13.03 -20.84 3.49
CA VAL A 50 12.29 -19.83 2.73
C VAL A 50 11.92 -20.38 1.36
N SER A 51 10.75 -20.02 0.86
CA SER A 51 10.26 -20.45 -0.44
C SER A 51 10.55 -19.41 -1.52
N PHE A 52 10.87 -19.91 -2.71
CA PHE A 52 10.99 -19.12 -3.93
C PHE A 52 9.93 -19.58 -4.93
N TYR A 53 9.43 -18.63 -5.72
CA TYR A 53 8.56 -18.92 -6.85
C TYR A 53 9.29 -18.61 -8.14
N THR A 54 9.38 -19.61 -9.03
CA THR A 54 10.00 -19.47 -10.35
C THR A 54 8.97 -19.70 -11.44
N ASN A 55 8.90 -18.78 -12.40
CA ASN A 55 8.05 -18.85 -13.57
C ASN A 55 8.85 -18.41 -14.80
N GLY A 56 9.27 -19.39 -15.61
CA GLY A 56 10.20 -19.17 -16.72
C GLY A 56 11.51 -18.57 -16.21
N ASP A 57 11.89 -17.42 -16.76
CA ASP A 57 13.11 -16.70 -16.39
C ASP A 57 12.96 -15.84 -15.12
N PHE A 58 11.74 -15.71 -14.59
CA PHE A 58 11.46 -14.90 -13.41
C PHE A 58 11.51 -15.75 -12.14
N THR A 59 12.31 -15.35 -11.15
CA THR A 59 12.34 -15.97 -9.83
C THR A 59 12.17 -14.90 -8.76
N ASP A 60 11.25 -15.13 -7.82
CA ASP A 60 10.95 -14.21 -6.73
C ASP A 60 10.88 -14.88 -5.36
N LEU A 61 11.16 -14.10 -4.32
CA LEU A 61 11.03 -14.51 -2.93
C LEU A 61 9.57 -14.31 -2.51
N CYS A 62 8.79 -15.38 -2.55
CA CYS A 62 7.37 -15.34 -2.21
C CYS A 62 6.97 -16.60 -1.44
N ARG A 63 6.10 -16.41 -0.43
CA ARG A 63 5.54 -17.51 0.37
C ARG A 63 4.38 -18.24 -0.32
N GLY A 64 3.74 -17.61 -1.30
CA GLY A 64 2.58 -18.16 -1.99
C GLY A 64 1.30 -18.21 -1.12
N PRO A 65 0.25 -18.91 -1.58
CA PRO A 65 0.19 -19.75 -2.77
C PRO A 65 0.13 -18.96 -4.09
N HIS A 66 0.51 -19.61 -5.19
CA HIS A 66 0.41 -19.06 -6.54
C HIS A 66 -0.61 -19.86 -7.37
N VAL A 67 -1.12 -19.25 -8.44
CA VAL A 67 -1.92 -19.98 -9.44
C VAL A 67 -1.08 -21.05 -10.12
N GLU A 68 -1.68 -22.19 -10.44
CA GLU A 68 -1.00 -23.32 -11.08
C GLU A 68 -0.41 -22.98 -12.45
N ASN A 69 -1.07 -22.08 -13.20
CA ASN A 69 -0.64 -21.65 -14.52
C ASN A 69 -1.00 -20.18 -14.74
N THR A 70 -0.17 -19.45 -15.47
CA THR A 70 -0.41 -18.04 -15.86
C THR A 70 -1.67 -17.86 -16.68
N SER A 71 -2.10 -18.88 -17.43
CA SER A 71 -3.38 -18.85 -18.15
C SER A 71 -4.59 -18.76 -17.23
N LYS A 72 -4.46 -19.15 -15.95
CA LYS A 72 -5.50 -19.05 -14.93
C LYS A 72 -5.48 -17.72 -14.17
N ALA A 73 -4.63 -16.77 -14.55
CA ALA A 73 -4.59 -15.44 -13.90
C ALA A 73 -5.86 -14.60 -14.12
N GLY A 74 -6.70 -14.99 -15.09
CA GLY A 74 -7.97 -14.32 -15.39
C GLY A 74 -7.78 -12.98 -16.08
N ALA A 75 -8.70 -12.04 -15.82
CA ALA A 75 -8.68 -10.69 -16.36
C ALA A 75 -8.00 -9.73 -15.38
N PHE A 76 -7.04 -8.93 -15.83
CA PHE A 76 -6.32 -7.98 -14.97
C PHE A 76 -6.16 -6.61 -15.62
N LYS A 77 -6.00 -5.58 -14.80
CA LYS A 77 -5.77 -4.20 -15.25
C LYS A 77 -4.81 -3.45 -14.33
N LEU A 78 -3.88 -2.72 -14.93
CA LEU A 78 -3.04 -1.74 -14.24
C LEU A 78 -3.83 -0.46 -13.98
N MET A 79 -3.80 0.01 -12.74
CA MET A 79 -4.67 1.08 -12.25
C MET A 79 -3.94 2.43 -12.17
N ARG A 80 -2.87 2.51 -11.38
CA ARG A 80 -2.12 3.75 -11.17
C ARG A 80 -0.72 3.48 -10.67
N VAL A 81 0.16 4.46 -10.89
CA VAL A 81 1.50 4.51 -10.32
C VAL A 81 1.47 5.41 -9.09
N ALA A 82 2.18 5.03 -8.04
CA ALA A 82 2.38 5.83 -6.83
C ALA A 82 3.85 5.79 -6.40
N GLY A 83 4.29 6.80 -5.67
CA GLY A 83 5.54 6.75 -4.93
C GLY A 83 5.35 6.02 -3.61
N ALA A 84 6.30 5.18 -3.23
CA ALA A 84 6.36 4.55 -1.91
C ALA A 84 7.78 4.60 -1.38
N TYR A 85 7.94 4.58 -0.06
CA TYR A 85 9.26 4.54 0.58
C TYR A 85 9.48 3.19 1.23
N TRP A 86 10.72 2.71 1.22
CA TRP A 86 11.06 1.43 1.83
C TRP A 86 10.74 1.46 3.32
N ARG A 87 9.93 0.49 3.76
CA ARG A 87 9.36 0.41 5.12
C ARG A 87 8.63 1.67 5.61
N GLY A 88 8.17 2.51 4.68
CA GLY A 88 7.48 3.75 5.00
C GLY A 88 8.36 4.88 5.54
N ASN A 89 9.68 4.75 5.49
CA ASN A 89 10.61 5.78 5.97
C ASN A 89 11.03 6.71 4.82
N GLU A 90 10.64 7.99 4.90
CA GLU A 90 10.91 8.99 3.85
C GLU A 90 12.40 9.30 3.60
N LYS A 91 13.29 8.90 4.53
CA LYS A 91 14.74 9.04 4.35
C LYS A 91 15.31 8.03 3.36
N ASN A 92 14.59 6.95 3.09
CA ASN A 92 15.00 5.93 2.12
C ASN A 92 14.73 6.38 0.68
N PRO A 93 15.41 5.78 -0.32
CA PRO A 93 15.12 6.05 -1.72
C PRO A 93 13.64 5.83 -2.06
N GLN A 94 13.06 6.74 -2.84
CA GLN A 94 11.69 6.62 -3.31
C GLN A 94 11.58 5.49 -4.33
N MET A 95 10.66 4.55 -4.09
CA MET A 95 10.30 3.46 -5.00
C MET A 95 9.05 3.80 -5.79
N GLN A 96 8.92 3.18 -6.96
CA GLN A 96 7.71 3.25 -7.78
C GLN A 96 6.83 2.03 -7.48
N ARG A 97 5.59 2.29 -7.06
CA ARG A 97 4.58 1.26 -6.80
C ARG A 97 3.54 1.29 -7.91
N LEU A 98 3.37 0.16 -8.61
CA LEU A 98 2.31 -0.02 -9.58
C LEU A 98 1.14 -0.76 -8.92
N TYR A 99 -0.04 -0.15 -8.92
CA TYR A 99 -1.27 -0.79 -8.49
C TYR A 99 -1.95 -1.47 -9.67
N GLY A 100 -2.41 -2.70 -9.48
CA GLY A 100 -3.22 -3.45 -10.43
C GLY A 100 -4.28 -4.27 -9.70
N VAL A 101 -5.30 -4.68 -10.43
CA VAL A 101 -6.36 -5.59 -9.95
C VAL A 101 -6.50 -6.76 -10.91
N ALA A 102 -6.92 -7.91 -10.39
CA ALA A 102 -7.15 -9.12 -11.16
C ALA A 102 -8.44 -9.81 -10.68
N PHE A 103 -9.21 -10.35 -11.61
CA PHE A 103 -10.49 -11.02 -11.43
C PHE A 103 -10.54 -12.30 -12.26
N THR A 104 -11.48 -13.20 -11.95
CA THR A 104 -11.59 -14.48 -12.65
C THR A 104 -12.14 -14.29 -14.06
N THR A 105 -13.11 -13.39 -14.21
CA THR A 105 -13.75 -13.10 -15.51
C THR A 105 -13.65 -11.61 -15.87
N GLN A 106 -13.87 -11.31 -17.16
CA GLN A 106 -13.84 -9.94 -17.66
C GLN A 106 -15.04 -9.13 -17.15
N GLU A 107 -16.20 -9.75 -16.96
CA GLU A 107 -17.41 -9.09 -16.47
C GLU A 107 -17.23 -8.58 -15.03
N GLU A 108 -16.56 -9.37 -14.17
CA GLU A 108 -16.22 -8.93 -12.80
C GLU A 108 -15.28 -7.72 -12.80
N LEU A 109 -14.28 -7.74 -13.69
CA LEU A 109 -13.35 -6.63 -13.85
C LEU A 109 -14.09 -5.36 -14.32
N ASP A 110 -14.95 -5.48 -15.32
CA ASP A 110 -15.70 -4.34 -15.86
C ASP A 110 -16.66 -3.76 -14.80
N GLN A 111 -17.37 -4.61 -14.07
CA GLN A 111 -18.23 -4.18 -12.97
C GLN A 111 -17.45 -3.47 -11.86
N TYR A 112 -16.26 -3.98 -11.51
CA TYR A 112 -15.38 -3.34 -10.54
C TYR A 112 -14.92 -1.95 -11.00
N LEU A 113 -14.57 -1.82 -12.28
CA LEU A 113 -14.15 -0.54 -12.86
C LEU A 113 -15.29 0.48 -12.90
N GLU A 114 -16.51 0.03 -13.22
CA GLU A 114 -17.69 0.89 -13.16
C GLU A 114 -17.94 1.39 -11.74
N ASN A 115 -17.86 0.49 -10.74
CA ASN A 115 -18.01 0.85 -9.33
C ASN A 115 -16.95 1.87 -8.88
N LEU A 116 -15.70 1.72 -9.34
CA LEU A 116 -14.64 2.68 -9.06
C LEU A 116 -14.91 4.06 -9.66
N GLU A 117 -15.45 4.13 -10.88
CA GLU A 117 -15.81 5.42 -11.48
C GLU A 117 -16.97 6.05 -10.72
N GLN A 118 -17.98 5.28 -10.33
CA GLN A 118 -19.08 5.76 -9.49
C GLN A 118 -18.59 6.29 -8.13
N ALA A 119 -17.60 5.63 -7.52
CA ALA A 119 -16.96 6.10 -6.30
C ALA A 119 -16.17 7.40 -6.53
N ARG A 120 -15.45 7.51 -7.66
CA ARG A 120 -14.68 8.71 -8.03
C ARG A 120 -15.59 9.93 -8.23
N LEU A 121 -16.77 9.75 -8.80
CA LEU A 121 -17.76 10.81 -8.95
C LEU A 121 -18.26 11.34 -7.59
N ARG A 122 -18.24 10.50 -6.55
CA ARG A 122 -18.74 10.80 -5.19
C ARG A 122 -17.61 11.10 -4.20
N ASP A 123 -16.40 11.34 -4.69
CA ASP A 123 -15.27 11.69 -3.84
C ASP A 123 -15.50 13.06 -3.19
N HIS A 124 -15.47 13.10 -1.86
CA HIS A 124 -15.67 14.34 -1.09
C HIS A 124 -14.68 15.45 -1.45
N ARG A 125 -13.50 15.13 -2.00
CA ARG A 125 -12.51 16.11 -2.46
C ARG A 125 -12.95 16.76 -3.77
N LYS A 126 -13.58 15.99 -4.65
CA LYS A 126 -14.18 16.50 -5.89
C LYS A 126 -15.43 17.32 -5.57
N LEU A 127 -16.38 16.71 -4.88
CA LEU A 127 -17.65 17.35 -4.52
C LEU A 127 -17.46 18.55 -3.59
N GLY A 128 -16.53 18.47 -2.64
CA GLY A 128 -16.23 19.57 -1.72
C GLY A 128 -15.73 20.82 -2.46
N LYS A 129 -15.00 20.64 -3.56
CA LYS A 129 -14.58 21.74 -4.44
C LYS A 129 -15.71 22.21 -5.35
N GLU A 130 -16.46 21.30 -5.97
CA GLU A 130 -17.56 21.63 -6.89
C GLU A 130 -18.73 22.33 -6.19
N LEU A 131 -19.02 21.95 -4.95
CA LEU A 131 -20.09 22.51 -4.12
C LEU A 131 -19.62 23.67 -3.25
N ASP A 132 -18.35 24.08 -3.36
CA ASP A 132 -17.74 25.15 -2.57
C ASP A 132 -17.95 24.95 -1.06
N LEU A 133 -17.53 23.80 -0.53
CA LEU A 133 -17.69 23.45 0.90
C LEU A 133 -16.39 23.65 1.68
N PHE A 134 -15.26 23.30 1.08
CA PHE A 134 -13.96 23.54 1.68
C PHE A 134 -12.89 23.71 0.60
N THR A 135 -11.79 24.34 0.98
CA THR A 135 -10.62 24.52 0.13
C THR A 135 -9.34 24.23 0.91
N THR A 136 -8.28 23.88 0.20
CA THR A 136 -6.95 23.67 0.77
C THR A 136 -5.99 24.68 0.16
N SER A 137 -5.13 25.26 0.99
CA SER A 137 -4.14 26.26 0.56
C SER A 137 -2.74 25.82 0.96
N THR A 138 -1.82 25.83 0.00
CA THR A 138 -0.41 25.52 0.24
C THR A 138 0.25 26.53 1.17
N LEU A 139 -0.24 27.78 1.21
CA LEU A 139 0.27 28.82 2.11
C LEU A 139 -0.07 28.55 3.58
N ILE A 140 -1.18 27.87 3.85
CA ILE A 140 -1.65 27.60 5.22
C ILE A 140 -1.07 26.28 5.73
N GLY A 141 -0.96 25.28 4.85
CA GLY A 141 -0.34 24.00 5.16
C GLY A 141 -1.17 22.81 4.66
N ALA A 142 -0.48 21.71 4.38
CA ALA A 142 -1.15 20.46 4.02
C ALA A 142 -1.91 19.88 5.22
N GLY A 143 -3.11 19.36 4.98
CA GLY A 143 -3.95 18.76 6.03
C GLY A 143 -4.79 19.74 6.84
N LEU A 144 -4.72 21.05 6.55
CA LEU A 144 -5.55 22.09 7.19
C LEU A 144 -6.63 22.59 6.22
N PRO A 145 -7.81 21.94 6.15
CA PRO A 145 -8.88 22.40 5.28
C PRO A 145 -9.53 23.68 5.82
N LEU A 146 -9.79 24.63 4.93
CA LEU A 146 -10.55 25.84 5.20
C LEU A 146 -12.00 25.61 4.79
N PHE A 147 -12.93 25.71 5.74
CA PHE A 147 -14.35 25.65 5.43
C PHE A 147 -14.80 27.00 4.85
N THR A 148 -15.49 26.93 3.72
CA THR A 148 -16.14 28.10 3.13
C THR A 148 -17.42 28.40 3.92
N PRO A 149 -18.08 29.57 3.72
CA PRO A 149 -19.34 29.86 4.40
C PRO A 149 -20.39 28.74 4.25
N ARG A 150 -20.48 28.09 3.08
CA ARG A 150 -21.42 26.98 2.85
C ARG A 150 -21.03 25.72 3.62
N GLY A 151 -19.75 25.38 3.65
CA GLY A 151 -19.27 24.23 4.42
C GLY A 151 -19.40 24.43 5.93
N THR A 152 -19.19 25.66 6.41
CA THR A 152 -19.37 26.02 7.82
C THR A 152 -20.82 25.80 8.26
N ILE A 153 -21.81 26.20 7.46
CA ILE A 153 -23.24 25.94 7.77
C ILE A 153 -23.51 24.45 7.96
N LEU A 154 -22.99 23.60 7.07
CA LEU A 154 -23.16 22.14 7.19
C LEU A 154 -22.51 21.60 8.46
N ARG A 155 -21.28 22.04 8.73
CA ARG A 155 -20.53 21.64 9.92
C ARG A 155 -21.25 22.05 11.20
N ASP A 156 -21.76 23.27 11.27
CA ASP A 156 -22.48 23.79 12.44
C ASP A 156 -23.76 22.99 12.68
N LYS A 157 -24.54 22.69 11.63
CA LYS A 157 -25.74 21.84 11.74
C LYS A 157 -25.43 20.44 12.24
N LEU A 158 -24.35 19.83 11.76
CA LEU A 158 -23.90 18.52 12.26
C LEU A 158 -23.46 18.59 13.72
N ASN A 159 -22.76 19.65 14.11
CA ASN A 159 -22.34 19.85 15.49
C ASN A 159 -23.55 20.08 16.42
N ASP A 160 -24.50 20.93 16.05
CA ASP A 160 -25.72 21.18 16.81
C ASP A 160 -26.49 19.87 17.06
N LEU A 161 -26.64 19.06 16.01
CA LEU A 161 -27.25 17.73 16.13
C LEU A 161 -26.46 16.83 17.09
N ALA A 162 -25.13 16.75 16.92
CA ALA A 162 -24.28 15.94 17.79
C ALA A 162 -24.35 16.38 19.27
N GLN A 163 -24.46 17.67 19.55
CA GLN A 163 -24.61 18.19 20.91
C GLN A 163 -25.99 17.89 21.50
N SER A 164 -27.05 17.87 20.67
CA SER A 164 -28.40 17.52 21.11
C SER A 164 -28.50 16.10 21.69
N TYR A 165 -27.70 15.16 21.19
CA TYR A 165 -27.64 13.78 21.70
C TYR A 165 -26.83 13.61 22.99
N ARG A 166 -26.15 14.65 23.46
CA ARG A 166 -25.37 14.61 24.71
C ARG A 166 -26.17 15.07 25.94
N GLN A 167 -27.39 15.56 25.72
CA GLN A 167 -28.35 15.90 26.78
C GLN A 167 -29.18 14.68 27.16
#